data_AF-A0AAW9S185-F1
#
_entry.id   AF-A0AAW9S185-F1
#
_cell.length_a   1.000
_cell.length_b   1.000
_cell.length_c   1.000
_cell.angle_alpha   90.00
_cell.angle_beta   90.00
_cell.angle_gamma   90.00
#
_symmetry.space_group_name_H-M   'P 1'
#
loop_
_entity.id
_entity.type
_entity.pdbx_description
1 polymer ?
#
loop_
_entity_poly.entity_id
_entity_poly.type
_entity_poly.pdbx_seq_one_letter_code
_entity_poly.pdbx_strand_id
1 'polypeptide(L)'
;MTFLEKLIKDKGPILSGEILETLTNKKGISNAAARKRLSRLGDNDNIYRVRGLFADGQITERYTHITKKGVDGIVSPLDNLDI
;
A
#
# COMPACT_ATOMS: atom_id res chain seq x y z
N MET A 1 -0.51 -7.68 -15.07
CA MET A 1 -1.18 -7.38 -13.78
C MET A 1 -0.89 -8.51 -12.81
N THR A 2 -0.14 -8.24 -11.74
CA THR A 2 0.16 -9.24 -10.71
C THR A 2 -1.05 -9.49 -9.80
N PHE A 3 -1.02 -10.58 -9.02
CA PHE A 3 -2.08 -10.90 -8.07
C PHE A 3 -2.32 -9.76 -7.05
N LEU A 4 -1.23 -9.15 -6.55
CA LEU A 4 -1.32 -8.07 -5.57
C LEU A 4 -1.87 -6.79 -6.19
N GLU A 5 -1.48 -6.47 -7.43
CA GLU A 5 -2.07 -5.35 -8.17
C GLU A 5 -3.58 -5.54 -8.37
N LYS A 6 -4.00 -6.75 -8.75
CA LYS A 6 -5.43 -7.06 -8.88
C LYS A 6 -6.16 -6.93 -7.55
N LEU A 7 -5.58 -7.43 -6.47
CA LEU A 7 -6.16 -7.35 -5.14
C LEU A 7 -6.39 -5.89 -4.69
N ILE A 8 -5.39 -5.02 -4.84
CA ILE A 8 -5.48 -3.61 -4.44
C ILE A 8 -6.43 -2.85 -5.37
N LYS A 9 -6.46 -3.19 -6.66
CA LYS A 9 -7.39 -2.56 -7.60
C LYS A 9 -8.85 -2.93 -7.31
N ASP A 10 -9.11 -4.20 -6.99
CA ASP A 10 -10.47 -4.70 -6.78
C ASP A 10 -11.03 -4.27 -5.41
N LYS A 11 -10.19 -4.20 -4.37
CA LYS A 11 -10.61 -3.84 -3.00
C LYS A 11 -10.39 -2.36 -2.63
N GLY A 12 -9.58 -1.62 -3.39
CA GLY A 12 -9.18 -0.26 -3.03
C GLY A 12 -8.02 -0.21 -2.03
N PRO A 13 -7.88 0.88 -1.26
CA PRO A 13 -6.79 1.05 -0.30
C PRO A 13 -6.77 -0.09 0.74
N ILE A 14 -5.65 -0.81 0.81
CA ILE A 14 -5.48 -1.95 1.71
C ILE A 14 -4.31 -1.69 2.67
N LEU A 15 -4.43 -2.17 3.91
CA LEU A 15 -3.34 -2.12 4.90
C LEU A 15 -2.21 -3.09 4.55
N SER A 16 -0.96 -2.68 4.84
CA SER A 16 0.21 -3.55 4.68
C SER A 16 0.06 -4.89 5.39
N GLY A 17 -0.54 -4.89 6.59
CA GLY A 17 -0.84 -6.10 7.37
C GLY A 17 -1.78 -7.07 6.66
N GLU A 18 -2.85 -6.57 6.06
CA GLU A 18 -3.81 -7.41 5.32
C GLU A 18 -3.19 -8.02 4.05
N ILE A 19 -2.26 -7.31 3.40
CA ILE A 19 -1.52 -7.86 2.26
C ILE A 19 -0.63 -9.00 2.73
N LEU A 20 0.09 -8.81 3.83
CA LEU A 20 0.95 -9.84 4.41
C LEU A 20 0.13 -11.06 4.81
N GLU A 21 -0.99 -10.87 5.49
CA GLU A 21 -1.90 -11.95 5.87
C GLU A 21 -2.45 -12.69 4.65
N THR A 22 -2.86 -11.96 3.61
CA THR A 22 -3.34 -12.58 2.36
C THR A 22 -2.24 -13.41 1.70
N LEU A 23 -1.00 -12.90 1.70
CA LEU A 23 0.15 -13.60 1.14
C LEU A 23 0.50 -14.85 1.95
N THR A 24 0.54 -14.76 3.28
CA THR A 24 0.87 -15.90 4.14
C THR A 24 -0.22 -16.96 4.14
N ASN A 25 -1.49 -16.55 4.27
CA ASN A 25 -2.62 -17.47 4.42
C ASN A 25 -3.07 -18.06 3.09
N LYS A 26 -3.13 -17.28 1.98
CA LYS A 26 -3.58 -17.82 0.68
C LYS A 26 -2.47 -18.43 -0.15
N LYS A 27 -1.23 -17.95 -0.03
CA LYS A 27 -0.11 -18.46 -0.84
C LYS A 27 0.88 -19.32 -0.07
N GLY A 28 0.66 -19.53 1.23
CA GLY A 28 1.52 -20.38 2.07
C GLY A 28 2.99 -19.91 2.11
N ILE A 29 3.23 -18.62 1.83
CA ILE A 29 4.60 -18.07 1.81
C ILE A 29 4.99 -17.56 3.19
N SER A 30 6.26 -17.72 3.54
CA SER A 30 6.79 -17.25 4.82
C SER A 30 6.64 -15.73 4.95
N ASN A 31 6.52 -15.25 6.19
CA ASN A 31 6.45 -13.81 6.50
C ASN A 31 7.61 -13.02 5.86
N ALA A 32 8.82 -13.59 5.86
CA ALA A 32 9.98 -12.96 5.22
C ALA A 32 9.80 -12.83 3.69
N ALA A 33 9.31 -13.87 3.03
CA ALA A 33 9.02 -13.84 1.60
C ALA A 33 7.88 -12.88 1.25
N ALA A 34 6.84 -12.81 2.10
CA ALA A 34 5.73 -11.88 1.95
C ALA A 34 6.19 -10.42 2.04
N ARG A 35 7.01 -10.08 3.04
CA ARG A 35 7.60 -8.74 3.18
C ARG A 35 8.47 -8.37 1.98
N LYS A 36 9.31 -9.29 1.50
CA LYS A 36 10.14 -9.05 0.31
C LYS A 36 9.30 -8.79 -0.95
N ARG A 37 8.18 -9.49 -1.12
CA ARG A 37 7.23 -9.25 -2.21
C ARG A 37 6.51 -7.91 -2.07
N LEU A 38 6.09 -7.56 -0.87
CA LEU A 38 5.42 -6.30 -0.59
C LEU A 38 6.33 -5.10 -0.85
N SER A 39 7.61 -5.18 -0.45
CA SER A 39 8.60 -4.12 -0.72
C SER A 39 8.73 -3.81 -2.20
N ARG A 40 8.70 -4.84 -3.07
CA ARG A 40 8.78 -4.68 -4.53
C ARG A 40 7.53 -4.06 -5.15
N LEU A 41 6.43 -4.03 -4.41
CA LEU A 41 5.17 -3.46 -4.87
C LEU A 41 5.17 -1.93 -4.80
N GLY A 42 5.95 -1.35 -3.87
CA GLY A 42 6.14 0.09 -3.78
C GLY A 42 6.95 0.68 -4.95
N ASP A 43 7.64 -0.17 -5.70
CA ASP A 43 8.41 0.21 -6.90
C ASP A 43 7.55 0.21 -8.18
N ASN A 44 6.22 0.04 -8.07
CA ASN A 44 5.30 -0.06 -9.21
C ASN A 44 4.62 1.28 -9.48
N ASP A 45 4.72 1.78 -10.72
CA ASP A 45 4.20 3.08 -11.18
C ASP A 45 2.70 3.35 -10.90
N ASN A 46 1.92 2.31 -10.59
CA ASN A 46 0.48 2.44 -10.34
C ASN A 46 0.05 2.04 -8.91
N ILE A 47 0.99 1.71 -8.02
CA ILE A 47 0.68 1.38 -6.62
C ILE A 47 1.53 2.24 -5.71
N TYR A 48 0.86 3.06 -4.92
CA TYR A 48 1.52 3.97 -4.01
C TYR A 48 1.38 3.48 -2.58
N ARG A 49 2.50 3.53 -1.85
CA ARG A 49 2.52 3.36 -0.40
C ARG A 49 2.24 4.71 0.24
N VAL A 50 1.10 4.82 0.91
CA VAL A 50 0.69 6.01 1.67
C VAL A 50 0.85 5.71 3.15
N ARG A 51 1.61 6.55 3.84
CA ARG A 51 1.75 6.52 5.31
C ARG A 51 1.18 7.81 5.86
N GLY A 52 0.30 7.71 6.83
CA GLY A 52 -0.34 8.89 7.41
C GLY A 52 -1.19 8.57 8.62
N LEU A 53 -1.65 9.62 9.28
CA LEU A 53 -2.72 9.55 10.27
C LEU A 53 -4.05 9.42 9.52
N PHE A 54 -4.71 8.29 9.66
CA PHE A 54 -6.01 8.06 9.01
C PHE A 54 -7.16 8.48 9.91
N ALA A 55 -8.38 8.51 9.36
CA ALA A 55 -9.59 8.94 10.06
C ALA A 55 -9.92 8.09 11.31
N ASP A 56 -9.32 6.92 11.43
CA ASP A 56 -9.36 6.04 12.62
C ASP A 56 -8.42 6.52 13.74
N GLY A 57 -7.72 7.64 13.57
CA GLY A 57 -6.75 8.18 14.52
C GLY A 57 -5.46 7.37 14.60
N GLN A 58 -5.27 6.39 13.71
CA GLN A 58 -4.09 5.53 13.73
C GLN A 58 -3.12 5.89 12.62
N ILE A 59 -1.83 5.89 12.98
CA ILE A 59 -0.74 6.01 12.00
C ILE A 59 -0.50 4.62 11.42
N THR A 60 -0.91 4.41 10.18
CA THR A 60 -0.75 3.13 9.49
C THR A 60 -0.11 3.29 8.11
N GLU A 61 0.30 2.17 7.51
CA GLU A 61 0.78 2.14 6.14
C GLU A 61 -0.25 1.42 5.25
N ARG A 62 -0.72 2.11 4.21
CA ARG A 62 -1.72 1.62 3.26
C ARG A 62 -1.16 1.64 1.84
N TYR A 63 -1.57 0.67 1.03
CA TYR A 63 -1.25 0.58 -0.39
C TYR A 63 -2.50 0.85 -1.19
N THR A 64 -2.43 1.78 -2.14
CA THR A 64 -3.56 2.17 -2.98
C THR A 64 -3.18 2.21 -4.44
N HIS A 65 -4.15 1.91 -5.30
CA HIS A 65 -4.00 2.05 -6.74
C HIS A 65 -4.44 3.46 -7.13
N ILE A 66 -3.48 4.31 -7.51
CA ILE A 66 -3.80 5.65 -8.00
C ILE A 66 -3.86 5.55 -9.52
N THR A 67 -5.05 5.68 -10.10
CA THR A 67 -5.15 6.03 -11.52
C THR A 67 -4.75 7.51 -11.64
N LYS A 68 -4.03 7.91 -12.70
CA LYS A 68 -3.53 9.30 -12.93
C LYS A 68 -4.52 10.44 -12.64
N LYS A 69 -5.82 10.18 -12.52
CA LYS A 69 -6.87 11.12 -12.11
C LYS A 69 -6.95 11.43 -10.60
N GLY A 70 -6.28 10.66 -9.73
CA GLY A 70 -6.39 10.80 -8.26
C GLY A 70 -5.15 11.40 -7.58
N VAL A 71 -4.15 11.84 -8.35
CA VAL A 71 -2.88 12.35 -7.80
C VAL A 71 -3.04 13.74 -7.16
N ASP A 72 -4.08 14.50 -7.53
CA ASP A 72 -4.32 15.84 -6.99
C ASP A 72 -4.77 15.86 -5.51
N GLY A 73 -5.14 14.70 -4.92
CA GLY A 73 -5.69 14.65 -3.56
C GLY A 73 -4.82 13.98 -2.49
N ILE A 74 -3.71 13.35 -2.85
CA ILE A 74 -2.89 12.53 -1.93
C ILE A 74 -1.49 13.14 -1.70
N VAL A 75 -1.09 14.12 -2.51
CA VAL A 75 0.24 14.76 -2.38
C VAL A 75 0.18 15.93 -1.38
N SER A 76 0.72 15.65 -0.19
CA SER A 76 1.38 16.54 0.79
C SER A 76 0.50 17.35 1.76
N PRO A 77 0.77 17.23 3.07
CA PRO A 77 1.79 18.08 3.67
C PRO A 77 2.63 17.35 4.74
N LEU A 78 3.66 16.62 4.35
CA LEU A 78 4.75 16.29 5.29
C LEU A 78 6.13 16.77 4.81
N ASP A 79 6.23 17.26 3.57
CA ASP A 79 7.48 17.82 3.02
C ASP A 79 7.71 19.30 3.39
N ASN A 80 6.87 19.90 4.27
CA ASN A 80 6.97 21.31 4.69
C ASN A 80 7.34 21.50 6.18
N LEU A 81 7.97 20.51 6.81
CA LEU A 81 8.58 20.72 8.13
C LEU A 81 10.07 21.05 7.97
N ASP A 82 10.34 22.27 7.52
CA ASP A 82 11.57 22.98 7.89
C ASP A 82 11.44 23.34 9.38
N ILE A 83 12.11 22.58 10.26
CA ILE A 83 12.50 23.02 11.61
C ILE A 83 14.01 22.89 11.72
#